data_AF-P14005-F1
#
_entry.id   AF-P14005-F1
#
_cell.length_a   1.000
_cell.length_b   1.000
_cell.length_c   1.000
_cell.angle_alpha   90.00
_cell.angle_beta   90.00
_cell.angle_gamma   90.00
#
_symmetry.space_group_name_H-M   'P 1'
#
loop_
_entity.id
_entity.type
_entity.pdbx_description
1 polymer ?
#
loop_
_entity_poly.entity_id
_entity_poly.type
_entity_poly.pdbx_seq_one_letter_code
_entity_poly.pdbx_strand_id
1 'polypeptide(L)'
;MKRFALSLLAGLVALQASAATPDRLTIVNQYVDNVLTKAGDHYHGQSPTPLLADGVDPRTGKQMEWIFPDGRHAVLSNFSAQQNLMRVLVGLSNLSGNPSYKQRAEAIVKYHFQHYQDESGLLIWGGHRFVDLKTLQPEGPSEKEMVHELKNAYPYYDLMFSVDKDATARFIRGFWNAHVYDWKIMETSRHGKYGQKIGALWQSPFEQQPPFFATKGLSFLNAGNDLIYSASLLYKYNKEDGALVWAKRLAQQYVLPRDKATGLGVYQFTQALKRDETTDDADTHSKYGDRAQRQFGPEFGPTALEGNMMLKGRTSTIYSENALMQLQLGKDLGAEGKELLTWTTDGLKAFAKYAYNESDNTFRPMLANGKDLSNYVLPRDGYYGKKGTVIKPYPADNSFLLSYARAYTVLPDAELWRVARGIARAQGLGELGSAPGKDVKVDLATKNNDPYALFALLDLYQASKVKDYLSLAEKVGDNIISTRYQNGFFMAEPNRQYADVDTIEPYALLALEAAVRNQPQSVAPFLNGAGFTEGGYRMEDGSTRVSTRDNEIFLLNVGETLKPNNKK
;
A
#
# COMPACT_ATOMS: atom_id res chain seq x y z
N MET A 1 -48.23 -75.64 -6.00
CA MET A 1 -46.90 -75.96 -6.55
C MET A 1 -46.29 -74.70 -7.15
N LYS A 2 -45.01 -74.42 -6.83
CA LYS A 2 -44.12 -73.35 -7.31
C LYS A 2 -44.48 -71.89 -6.95
N ARG A 3 -43.88 -71.44 -5.82
CA ARG A 3 -43.61 -70.04 -5.48
C ARG A 3 -42.39 -69.56 -6.27
N PHE A 4 -42.45 -68.36 -6.87
CA PHE A 4 -41.28 -67.60 -7.32
C PHE A 4 -41.29 -66.27 -6.56
N ALA A 5 -40.20 -66.01 -5.84
CA ALA A 5 -39.96 -64.77 -5.12
C ALA A 5 -39.41 -63.73 -6.12
N LEU A 6 -39.99 -62.52 -6.10
CA LEU A 6 -39.50 -61.36 -6.83
C LEU A 6 -38.78 -60.44 -5.84
N SER A 7 -37.47 -60.29 -6.01
CA SER A 7 -36.61 -59.42 -5.20
C SER A 7 -36.81 -57.96 -5.61
N LEU A 8 -37.19 -57.10 -4.66
CA LEU A 8 -37.18 -55.64 -4.81
C LEU A 8 -35.73 -55.13 -4.86
N LEU A 9 -35.39 -54.40 -5.93
CA LEU A 9 -34.26 -53.46 -5.96
C LEU A 9 -34.80 -52.08 -5.55
N ALA A 10 -34.41 -51.58 -4.38
CA ALA A 10 -34.63 -50.19 -3.99
C ALA A 10 -33.37 -49.39 -4.34
N GLY A 11 -33.48 -48.47 -5.30
CA GLY A 11 -32.42 -47.51 -5.63
C GLY A 11 -32.38 -46.39 -4.58
N LEU A 12 -31.23 -46.23 -3.91
CA LEU A 12 -30.92 -45.03 -3.13
C LEU A 12 -30.55 -43.89 -4.09
N VAL A 13 -31.37 -42.85 -4.11
CA VAL A 13 -31.00 -41.52 -4.64
C VAL A 13 -30.27 -40.79 -3.52
N ALA A 14 -28.96 -40.61 -3.66
CA ALA A 14 -28.19 -39.74 -2.78
C ALA A 14 -28.43 -38.27 -3.19
N LEU A 15 -29.25 -37.54 -2.42
CA LEU A 15 -29.23 -36.08 -2.46
C LEU A 15 -27.89 -35.60 -1.89
N GLN A 16 -27.04 -35.03 -2.73
CA GLN A 16 -25.91 -34.22 -2.28
C GLN A 16 -26.48 -32.93 -1.67
N ALA A 17 -26.50 -32.86 -0.33
CA ALA A 17 -26.68 -31.60 0.36
C ALA A 17 -25.46 -30.72 0.03
N SER A 18 -25.69 -29.61 -0.68
CA SER A 18 -24.69 -28.55 -0.81
C SER A 18 -24.38 -28.03 0.60
N ALA A 19 -23.17 -28.31 1.11
CA ALA A 19 -22.71 -27.69 2.34
C ALA A 19 -22.84 -26.17 2.19
N ALA A 20 -23.54 -25.52 3.13
CA ALA A 20 -23.65 -24.07 3.15
C ALA A 20 -22.22 -23.48 3.15
N THR A 21 -21.95 -22.53 2.26
CA THR A 21 -20.67 -21.80 2.23
C THR A 21 -20.39 -21.30 3.65
N PRO A 22 -19.21 -21.60 4.23
CA PRO A 22 -18.88 -21.12 5.56
C PRO A 22 -19.00 -19.59 5.63
N ASP A 23 -19.46 -19.09 6.77
CA ASP A 23 -19.57 -17.65 7.00
C ASP A 23 -18.22 -16.93 6.81
N ARG A 24 -18.25 -15.66 6.38
CA ARG A 24 -17.04 -14.86 6.07
C ARG A 24 -16.07 -14.82 7.24
N LEU A 25 -16.57 -14.68 8.48
CA LEU A 25 -15.71 -14.66 9.65
C LEU A 25 -15.02 -16.01 9.87
N THR A 26 -15.71 -17.12 9.60
CA THR A 26 -15.12 -18.46 9.63
C THR A 26 -14.02 -18.62 8.59
N ILE A 27 -14.21 -18.12 7.37
CA ILE A 27 -13.16 -18.16 6.33
C ILE A 27 -11.93 -17.36 6.74
N VAL A 28 -12.10 -16.14 7.27
CA VAL A 28 -10.96 -15.33 7.74
C VAL A 28 -10.27 -15.99 8.93
N ASN A 29 -11.02 -16.61 9.84
CA ASN A 29 -10.48 -17.37 10.95
C ASN A 29 -9.60 -18.55 10.46
N GLN A 30 -10.11 -19.36 9.53
CA GLN A 30 -9.37 -20.46 8.91
C GLN A 30 -8.12 -19.97 8.16
N TYR A 31 -8.23 -18.86 7.43
CA TYR A 31 -7.09 -18.21 6.78
C TYR A 31 -5.99 -17.86 7.80
N VAL A 32 -6.34 -17.18 8.88
CA VAL A 32 -5.37 -16.77 9.90
C VAL A 32 -4.74 -17.98 10.58
N ASP A 33 -5.51 -19.01 10.93
CA ASP A 33 -4.97 -20.25 11.50
C ASP A 33 -3.97 -20.91 10.53
N ASN A 34 -4.25 -20.90 9.23
CA ASN A 34 -3.33 -21.39 8.20
C ASN A 34 -2.06 -20.54 8.09
N VAL A 35 -2.16 -19.21 8.17
CA VAL A 35 -0.99 -18.31 8.17
C VAL A 35 -0.13 -18.59 9.39
N LEU A 36 -0.71 -18.57 10.61
CA LEU A 36 0.04 -18.81 11.85
C LEU A 36 0.70 -20.19 11.89
N THR A 37 0.11 -21.16 11.19
CA THR A 37 0.68 -22.50 11.04
C THR A 37 1.77 -22.55 9.98
N LYS A 38 1.49 -22.21 8.72
CA LYS A 38 2.43 -22.46 7.60
C LYS A 38 3.48 -21.36 7.42
N ALA A 39 3.18 -20.11 7.81
CA ALA A 39 4.14 -19.02 7.79
C ALA A 39 4.95 -18.92 9.10
N GLY A 40 4.61 -19.70 10.12
CA GLY A 40 5.29 -19.69 11.41
C GLY A 40 6.77 -20.09 11.34
N ASP A 41 7.52 -19.76 12.38
CA ASP A 41 8.89 -20.22 12.54
C ASP A 41 8.94 -21.74 12.75
N HIS A 42 9.59 -22.44 11.82
CA HIS A 42 9.78 -23.89 11.84
C HIS A 42 11.25 -24.30 11.98
N TYR A 43 12.15 -23.35 12.22
CA TYR A 43 13.59 -23.55 12.17
C TYR A 43 14.23 -23.68 13.56
N HIS A 44 13.48 -23.33 14.61
CA HIS A 44 13.98 -23.28 16.00
C HIS A 44 13.33 -24.33 16.93
N GLY A 45 12.90 -25.46 16.37
CA GLY A 45 12.43 -26.63 17.13
C GLY A 45 11.27 -26.31 18.07
N GLN A 46 11.43 -26.63 19.36
CA GLN A 46 10.41 -26.42 20.40
C GLN A 46 10.37 -24.98 20.95
N SER A 47 11.18 -24.07 20.41
CA SER A 47 11.22 -22.66 20.81
C SER A 47 11.10 -21.74 19.60
N PRO A 48 10.02 -21.87 18.79
CA PRO A 48 9.80 -21.00 17.65
C PRO A 48 9.62 -19.56 18.11
N THR A 49 10.15 -18.63 17.32
CA THR A 49 9.85 -17.21 17.49
C THR A 49 8.43 -16.88 17.05
N PRO A 50 7.86 -15.74 17.49
CA PRO A 50 6.52 -15.34 17.04
C PRO A 50 6.48 -14.85 15.59
N LEU A 51 7.63 -14.64 14.93
CA LEU A 51 7.71 -14.09 13.58
C LEU A 51 7.04 -15.01 12.54
N LEU A 52 6.79 -14.44 11.36
CA LEU A 52 6.11 -15.08 10.24
C LEU A 52 6.89 -14.82 8.96
N ALA A 53 6.88 -15.77 8.03
CA ALA A 53 7.32 -15.56 6.66
C ALA A 53 6.31 -14.70 5.89
N ASP A 54 6.78 -13.83 5.00
CA ASP A 54 5.93 -12.93 4.21
C ASP A 54 5.14 -13.69 3.14
N GLY A 55 5.73 -14.74 2.58
CA GLY A 55 5.13 -15.52 1.50
C GLY A 55 5.11 -17.01 1.80
N VAL A 56 4.03 -17.69 1.40
CA VAL A 56 3.89 -19.15 1.52
C VAL A 56 3.31 -19.69 0.23
N ASP A 57 3.89 -20.75 -0.32
CA ASP A 57 3.22 -21.55 -1.34
C ASP A 57 2.08 -22.32 -0.66
N PRO A 58 0.81 -21.97 -0.90
CA PRO A 58 -0.29 -22.51 -0.11
C PRO A 58 -0.52 -24.01 -0.34
N ARG A 59 0.01 -24.55 -1.45
CA ARG A 59 -0.11 -25.98 -1.82
C ARG A 59 0.83 -26.86 -1.02
N THR A 60 2.04 -26.36 -0.73
CA THR A 60 3.12 -27.14 -0.11
C THR A 60 3.48 -26.69 1.30
N GLY A 61 3.13 -25.44 1.66
CA GLY A 61 3.61 -24.79 2.87
C GLY A 61 5.04 -24.24 2.76
N LYS A 62 5.68 -24.31 1.58
CA LYS A 62 7.02 -23.76 1.38
C LYS A 62 7.02 -22.24 1.59
N GLN A 63 7.84 -21.76 2.50
CA GLN A 63 8.01 -20.33 2.75
C GLN A 63 8.86 -19.68 1.66
N MET A 64 8.53 -18.44 1.30
CA MET A 64 9.22 -17.66 0.27
C MET A 64 10.61 -17.26 0.75
N GLU A 65 11.60 -17.39 -0.14
CA GLU A 65 13.00 -17.13 0.17
C GLU A 65 13.59 -16.03 -0.70
N TRP A 66 14.48 -15.23 -0.12
CA TRP A 66 15.42 -14.39 -0.84
C TRP A 66 16.71 -15.16 -1.12
N ILE A 67 17.16 -15.16 -2.38
CA ILE A 67 18.42 -15.80 -2.79
C ILE A 67 19.48 -14.72 -2.96
N PHE A 68 20.44 -14.67 -2.03
CA PHE A 68 21.55 -13.71 -2.04
C PHE A 68 22.54 -13.98 -3.18
N PRO A 69 23.35 -12.98 -3.60
CA PRO A 69 24.37 -13.14 -4.63
C PRO A 69 25.34 -14.30 -4.41
N ASP A 70 25.66 -14.62 -3.15
CA ASP A 70 26.53 -15.74 -2.74
C ASP A 70 25.85 -17.12 -2.80
N GLY A 71 24.55 -17.18 -3.11
CA GLY A 71 23.74 -18.39 -3.16
C GLY A 71 23.10 -18.77 -1.83
N ARG A 72 23.19 -17.94 -0.79
CA ARG A 72 22.51 -18.17 0.49
C ARG A 72 21.01 -17.89 0.37
N HIS A 73 20.20 -18.75 0.99
CA HIS A 73 18.73 -18.66 1.01
C HIS A 73 18.24 -18.20 2.39
N ALA A 74 17.66 -17.01 2.47
CA ALA A 74 17.00 -16.51 3.67
C ALA A 74 15.49 -16.57 3.51
N VAL A 75 14.75 -17.00 4.53
CA VAL A 75 13.28 -16.92 4.51
C VAL A 75 12.88 -15.49 4.84
N LEU A 76 12.13 -14.87 3.93
CA LEU A 76 11.79 -13.47 4.04
C LEU A 76 10.76 -13.25 5.16
N SER A 77 11.17 -12.59 6.24
CA SER A 77 10.29 -12.08 7.30
C SER A 77 10.53 -10.58 7.44
N ASN A 78 9.80 -9.78 6.65
CA ASN A 78 9.88 -8.33 6.66
C ASN A 78 8.63 -7.76 7.35
N PHE A 79 8.78 -7.33 8.60
CA PHE A 79 7.64 -6.86 9.37
C PHE A 79 6.95 -5.63 8.76
N SER A 80 7.63 -4.82 7.94
CA SER A 80 6.96 -3.72 7.21
C SER A 80 5.94 -4.22 6.19
N ALA A 81 6.10 -5.45 5.70
CA ALA A 81 5.23 -6.17 4.77
C ALA A 81 4.29 -7.15 5.48
N GLN A 82 3.92 -6.88 6.73
CA GLN A 82 2.96 -7.69 7.51
C GLN A 82 1.93 -6.81 8.25
N GLN A 83 1.87 -5.53 7.91
CA GLN A 83 1.11 -4.52 8.67
C GLN A 83 -0.39 -4.56 8.36
N ASN A 84 -0.82 -5.10 7.22
CA ASN A 84 -2.21 -5.46 6.98
C ASN A 84 -2.57 -6.74 7.74
N LEU A 85 -1.68 -7.74 7.76
CA LEU A 85 -1.89 -8.94 8.58
C LEU A 85 -2.07 -8.58 10.06
N MET A 86 -1.27 -7.67 10.62
CA MET A 86 -1.44 -7.22 12.01
C MET A 86 -2.83 -6.61 12.25
N ARG A 87 -3.36 -5.84 11.30
CA ARG A 87 -4.72 -5.28 11.35
C ARG A 87 -5.79 -6.37 11.25
N VAL A 88 -5.56 -7.39 10.42
CA VAL A 88 -6.43 -8.58 10.29
C VAL A 88 -6.48 -9.36 11.60
N LEU A 89 -5.33 -9.65 12.23
CA LEU A 89 -5.27 -10.37 13.50
C LEU A 89 -6.05 -9.64 14.61
N VAL A 90 -5.85 -8.34 14.76
CA VAL A 90 -6.56 -7.53 15.76
C VAL A 90 -8.05 -7.44 15.44
N GLY A 91 -8.42 -7.19 14.18
CA GLY A 91 -9.81 -7.12 13.74
C GLY A 91 -10.56 -8.44 13.94
N LEU A 92 -9.91 -9.57 13.63
CA LEU A 92 -10.45 -10.90 13.85
C LEU A 92 -10.68 -11.18 15.33
N SER A 93 -9.73 -10.84 16.22
CA SER A 93 -9.94 -10.95 17.66
C SER A 93 -11.13 -10.12 18.15
N ASN A 94 -11.26 -8.88 17.68
CA ASN A 94 -12.35 -8.00 18.08
C ASN A 94 -13.73 -8.54 17.65
N LEU A 95 -13.84 -9.12 16.45
CA LEU A 95 -15.11 -9.63 15.91
C LEU A 95 -15.45 -11.06 16.35
N SER A 96 -14.45 -11.92 16.57
CA SER A 96 -14.66 -13.31 16.99
C SER A 96 -14.72 -13.49 18.51
N GLY A 97 -14.18 -12.54 19.28
CA GLY A 97 -14.01 -12.67 20.73
C GLY A 97 -12.85 -13.58 21.14
N ASN A 98 -12.13 -14.20 20.21
CA ASN A 98 -10.94 -15.00 20.50
C ASN A 98 -9.71 -14.07 20.60
N PRO A 99 -9.10 -13.90 21.80
CA PRO A 99 -8.00 -12.95 21.97
C PRO A 99 -6.65 -13.42 21.40
N SER A 100 -6.52 -14.71 21.05
CA SER A 100 -5.23 -15.30 20.66
C SER A 100 -4.59 -14.65 19.43
N TYR A 101 -5.39 -14.18 18.46
CA TYR A 101 -4.88 -13.51 17.26
C TYR A 101 -4.22 -12.17 17.59
N LYS A 102 -4.91 -11.33 18.38
CA LYS A 102 -4.36 -10.08 18.90
C LYS A 102 -3.12 -10.33 19.75
N GLN A 103 -3.14 -11.32 20.64
CA GLN A 103 -1.98 -11.68 21.46
C GLN A 103 -0.77 -12.09 20.60
N ARG A 104 -0.99 -12.81 19.49
CA ARG A 104 0.08 -13.13 18.54
C ARG A 104 0.62 -11.89 17.84
N ALA A 105 -0.23 -10.96 17.41
CA ALA A 105 0.18 -9.68 16.83
C ALA A 105 1.03 -8.86 17.83
N GLU A 106 0.60 -8.78 19.09
CA GLU A 106 1.34 -8.12 20.18
C GLU A 106 2.71 -8.80 20.43
N ALA A 107 2.76 -10.14 20.40
CA ALA A 107 4.00 -10.89 20.55
C ALA A 107 5.00 -10.62 19.41
N ILE A 108 4.54 -10.51 18.17
CA ILE A 108 5.37 -10.16 17.01
C ILE A 108 5.96 -8.76 17.19
N VAL A 109 5.14 -7.77 17.53
CA VAL A 109 5.59 -6.39 17.78
C VAL A 109 6.63 -6.34 18.90
N LYS A 110 6.32 -6.97 20.03
CA LYS A 110 7.21 -7.01 21.20
C LYS A 110 8.57 -7.62 20.83
N TYR A 111 8.56 -8.71 20.07
CA TYR A 111 9.80 -9.36 19.63
C TYR A 111 10.64 -8.44 18.72
N HIS A 112 10.01 -7.70 17.80
CA HIS A 112 10.72 -6.73 16.96
C HIS A 112 11.37 -5.61 17.77
N PHE A 113 10.69 -5.06 18.77
CA PHE A 113 11.30 -4.06 19.64
C PHE A 113 12.44 -4.62 20.50
N GLN A 114 12.35 -5.88 20.93
CA GLN A 114 13.38 -6.52 21.75
C GLN A 114 14.64 -6.91 20.97
N HIS A 115 14.50 -7.30 19.70
CA HIS A 115 15.60 -7.93 18.94
C HIS A 115 16.00 -7.17 17.67
N TYR A 116 15.10 -6.37 17.10
CA TYR A 116 15.26 -5.79 15.77
C TYR A 116 15.02 -4.27 15.73
N GLN A 117 15.19 -3.60 16.87
CA GLN A 117 15.25 -2.13 16.95
C GLN A 117 16.67 -1.70 17.27
N ASP A 118 17.28 -0.89 16.41
CA ASP A 118 18.63 -0.39 16.63
C ASP A 118 18.67 0.70 17.72
N GLU A 119 19.89 1.13 18.08
CA GLU A 119 20.08 2.15 19.12
C GLU A 119 19.44 3.50 18.75
N SER A 120 19.41 3.85 17.46
CA SER A 120 18.75 5.07 16.97
C SER A 120 17.22 5.01 17.06
N GLY A 121 16.66 3.81 17.23
CA GLY A 121 15.23 3.54 17.29
C GLY A 121 14.66 2.95 16.00
N LEU A 122 15.41 2.90 14.90
CA LEU A 122 14.96 2.34 13.64
C LEU A 122 14.80 0.82 13.74
N LEU A 123 13.75 0.29 13.12
CA LEU A 123 13.54 -1.15 13.01
C LEU A 123 14.31 -1.74 11.81
N ILE A 124 14.78 -2.98 11.95
CA ILE A 124 15.31 -3.78 10.86
C ILE A 124 14.13 -4.31 10.04
N TRP A 125 13.68 -3.50 9.09
CA TRP A 125 12.55 -3.77 8.21
C TRP A 125 12.58 -2.80 7.00
N GLY A 126 11.55 -2.86 6.16
CA GLY A 126 11.35 -1.90 5.08
C GLY A 126 11.97 -2.33 3.76
N GLY A 127 12.16 -1.38 2.86
CA GLY A 127 12.56 -1.65 1.48
C GLY A 127 13.88 -2.39 1.32
N HIS A 128 14.79 -2.31 2.29
CA HIS A 128 16.15 -2.84 2.14
C HIS A 128 16.67 -3.61 3.34
N ARG A 129 15.80 -3.94 4.31
CA ARG A 129 16.17 -4.75 5.49
C ARG A 129 15.02 -5.66 5.87
N PHE A 130 15.34 -6.86 6.34
CA PHE A 130 14.37 -7.83 6.84
C PHE A 130 15.06 -8.77 7.83
N VAL A 131 14.32 -9.72 8.40
CA VAL A 131 14.88 -10.78 9.26
C VAL A 131 14.84 -12.11 8.50
N ASP A 132 15.95 -12.82 8.44
CA ASP A 132 15.92 -14.22 7.97
C ASP A 132 15.24 -15.09 9.03
N LEU A 133 14.06 -15.63 8.73
CA LEU A 133 13.31 -16.46 9.68
C LEU A 133 14.07 -17.74 10.08
N LYS A 134 15.02 -18.20 9.26
CA LYS A 134 15.83 -19.40 9.56
C LYS A 134 16.90 -19.17 10.61
N THR A 135 17.55 -18.02 10.58
CA THR A 135 18.74 -17.72 11.40
C THR A 135 18.50 -16.63 12.44
N LEU A 136 17.35 -15.94 12.35
CA LEU A 136 16.99 -14.77 13.14
C LEU A 136 17.99 -13.62 13.01
N GLN A 137 18.75 -13.61 11.91
CA GLN A 137 19.71 -12.55 11.63
C GLN A 137 19.07 -11.43 10.81
N PRO A 138 19.44 -10.16 11.07
CA PRO A 138 19.01 -9.04 10.26
C PRO A 138 19.74 -9.05 8.92
N GLU A 139 18.99 -9.07 7.83
CA GLU A 139 19.49 -9.17 6.47
C GLU A 139 19.43 -7.83 5.70
N GLY A 140 20.19 -7.72 4.61
CA GLY A 140 20.24 -6.55 3.74
C GLY A 140 20.46 -6.95 2.27
N PRO A 141 19.40 -7.11 1.46
CA PRO A 141 19.51 -7.65 0.10
C PRO A 141 20.12 -6.65 -0.89
N SER A 142 20.16 -5.36 -0.57
CA SER A 142 20.83 -4.33 -1.38
C SER A 142 22.15 -3.94 -0.70
N GLU A 143 23.28 -4.49 -1.16
CA GLU A 143 24.60 -4.25 -0.54
C GLU A 143 24.95 -2.76 -0.43
N LYS A 144 24.51 -1.95 -1.42
CA LYS A 144 24.75 -0.51 -1.46
C LYS A 144 23.75 0.30 -0.63
N GLU A 145 22.71 -0.34 -0.11
CA GLU A 145 21.58 0.30 0.57
C GLU A 145 21.20 -0.48 1.85
N MET A 146 22.16 -0.72 2.75
CA MET A 146 21.87 -1.19 4.11
C MET A 146 21.26 -0.07 4.97
N VAL A 147 20.09 0.42 4.56
CA VAL A 147 19.42 1.62 5.06
C VAL A 147 17.96 1.32 5.35
N HIS A 148 17.36 2.16 6.20
CA HIS A 148 15.93 2.12 6.48
C HIS A 148 15.16 2.82 5.34
N GLU A 149 14.05 2.21 4.92
CA GLU A 149 13.16 2.75 3.90
C GLU A 149 11.72 2.30 4.10
N LEU A 150 10.80 3.24 4.17
CA LEU A 150 9.35 3.00 4.05
C LEU A 150 8.82 3.82 2.88
N LYS A 151 7.98 3.21 2.04
CA LYS A 151 7.33 3.85 0.90
C LYS A 151 5.87 3.39 0.84
N ASN A 152 4.94 4.24 1.27
CA ASN A 152 3.53 3.90 1.42
C ASN A 152 3.33 2.65 2.30
N ALA A 153 4.09 2.51 3.38
CA ALA A 153 4.02 1.32 4.23
C ALA A 153 2.86 1.40 5.24
N TYR A 154 2.65 2.58 5.83
CA TYR A 154 1.66 2.85 6.87
C TYR A 154 1.60 1.78 7.98
N PRO A 155 2.68 1.58 8.75
CA PRO A 155 2.71 0.59 9.83
C PRO A 155 1.56 0.76 10.83
N TYR A 156 1.15 -0.32 11.47
CA TYR A 156 0.04 -0.31 12.41
C TYR A 156 0.46 0.28 13.77
N TYR A 157 0.76 1.58 13.79
CA TYR A 157 1.28 2.27 14.97
C TYR A 157 0.34 2.18 16.17
N ASP A 158 -0.99 2.11 15.97
CA ASP A 158 -1.95 1.95 17.07
C ASP A 158 -1.65 0.67 17.88
N LEU A 159 -1.36 -0.44 17.19
CA LEU A 159 -0.94 -1.69 17.83
C LEU A 159 0.42 -1.52 18.49
N MET A 160 1.39 -0.94 17.79
CA MET A 160 2.75 -0.74 18.30
C MET A 160 2.75 0.07 19.60
N PHE A 161 2.02 1.19 19.65
CA PHE A 161 1.84 2.02 20.83
C PHE A 161 1.15 1.28 21.98
N SER A 162 0.23 0.36 21.68
CA SER A 162 -0.44 -0.44 22.72
C SER A 162 0.46 -1.51 23.35
N VAL A 163 1.49 -1.95 22.63
CA VAL A 163 2.46 -2.96 23.08
C VAL A 163 3.62 -2.31 23.82
N ASP A 164 4.25 -1.31 23.22
CA ASP A 164 5.37 -0.57 23.81
C ASP A 164 5.38 0.87 23.28
N LYS A 165 4.84 1.77 24.11
CA LYS A 165 4.72 3.19 23.79
C LYS A 165 6.09 3.86 23.59
N ASP A 166 7.08 3.51 24.41
CA ASP A 166 8.39 4.16 24.37
C ASP A 166 9.22 3.68 23.19
N ALA A 167 9.20 2.38 22.90
CA ALA A 167 9.86 1.82 21.72
C ALA A 167 9.25 2.37 20.41
N THR A 168 7.92 2.53 20.37
CA THR A 168 7.23 3.13 19.23
C THR A 168 7.59 4.61 19.07
N ALA A 169 7.59 5.38 20.15
CA ALA A 169 8.00 6.79 20.11
C ALA A 169 9.46 6.96 19.69
N ARG A 170 10.36 6.09 20.19
CA ARG A 170 11.77 6.02 19.75
C ARG A 170 11.89 5.75 18.26
N PHE A 171 11.12 4.80 17.74
CA PHE A 171 11.09 4.51 16.30
C PHE A 171 10.69 5.73 15.48
N ILE A 172 9.59 6.41 15.82
CA ILE A 172 9.10 7.53 15.02
C ILE A 172 10.08 8.71 15.06
N ARG A 173 10.65 9.02 16.22
CA ARG A 173 11.69 10.07 16.35
C ARG A 173 12.96 9.70 15.57
N GLY A 174 13.42 8.45 15.67
CA GLY A 174 14.56 7.94 14.90
C GLY A 174 14.33 7.96 13.38
N PHE A 175 13.11 7.63 12.95
CA PHE A 175 12.69 7.67 11.56
C PHE A 175 12.81 9.07 10.97
N TRP A 176 12.25 10.08 11.65
CA TRP A 176 12.38 11.47 11.24
C TRP A 176 13.83 11.97 11.30
N ASN A 177 14.56 11.62 12.37
CA ASN A 177 15.97 12.00 12.51
C ASN A 177 16.82 11.52 11.34
N ALA A 178 16.62 10.27 10.89
CA ALA A 178 17.44 9.66 9.86
C ALA A 178 17.06 10.08 8.42
N HIS A 179 15.80 10.47 8.20
CA HIS A 179 15.26 10.78 6.87
C HIS A 179 15.14 12.28 6.56
N VAL A 180 15.23 13.17 7.55
CA VAL A 180 15.35 14.61 7.33
C VAL A 180 16.83 15.00 7.31
N TYR A 181 17.37 15.22 6.11
CA TYR A 181 18.78 15.57 5.90
C TYR A 181 19.10 17.01 6.29
N ASP A 182 18.16 17.93 6.04
CA ASP A 182 18.25 19.31 6.50
C ASP A 182 16.89 19.79 6.99
N TRP A 183 16.76 19.96 8.30
CA TRP A 183 15.55 20.42 8.96
C TRP A 183 15.21 21.87 8.60
N LYS A 184 16.21 22.71 8.33
CA LYS A 184 16.02 24.14 8.02
C LYS A 184 15.15 24.32 6.78
N ILE A 185 15.34 23.46 5.78
CA ILE A 185 14.64 23.54 4.50
C ILE A 185 13.68 22.37 4.25
N MET A 186 13.52 21.44 5.19
CA MET A 186 12.78 20.18 5.01
C MET A 186 13.35 19.33 3.85
N GLU A 187 14.66 19.21 3.72
CA GLU A 187 15.25 18.25 2.79
C GLU A 187 15.02 16.84 3.33
N THR A 188 14.15 16.07 2.66
CA THR A 188 13.85 14.69 3.02
C THR A 188 14.49 13.70 2.06
N SER A 189 14.67 12.47 2.53
CA SER A 189 15.13 11.34 1.74
C SER A 189 14.28 10.11 1.98
N ARG A 190 14.09 9.31 0.94
CA ARG A 190 13.52 7.96 1.05
C ARG A 190 14.39 6.99 1.87
N HIS A 191 15.65 7.35 2.14
CA HIS A 191 16.62 6.55 2.89
C HIS A 191 17.12 7.22 4.16
N GLY A 192 17.10 6.46 5.26
CA GLY A 192 17.70 6.83 6.54
C GLY A 192 18.77 5.83 6.96
N LYS A 193 19.90 6.31 7.51
CA LYS A 193 20.94 5.40 8.02
C LYS A 193 20.60 4.95 9.43
N TYR A 194 20.89 3.69 9.72
CA TYR A 194 20.93 3.14 11.08
C TYR A 194 22.05 3.80 11.92
N GLY A 195 21.92 3.73 13.24
CA GLY A 195 22.92 4.18 14.21
C GLY A 195 23.11 5.70 14.31
N GLN A 196 22.22 6.50 13.72
CA GLN A 196 22.32 7.95 13.82
C GLN A 196 21.96 8.43 15.23
N LYS A 197 22.78 9.34 15.76
CA LYS A 197 22.46 10.05 17.01
C LYS A 197 21.28 11.00 16.77
N ILE A 198 20.38 11.08 17.75
CA ILE A 198 19.25 12.02 17.71
C ILE A 198 19.77 13.47 17.78
N GLY A 199 19.37 14.28 16.80
CA GLY A 199 19.66 15.72 16.75
C GLY A 199 18.59 16.57 17.44
N ALA A 200 18.47 17.84 17.04
CA ALA A 200 17.48 18.78 17.60
C ALA A 200 16.02 18.41 17.26
N LEU A 201 15.82 17.59 16.22
CA LEU A 201 14.52 17.05 15.83
C LEU A 201 13.46 18.16 15.70
N TRP A 202 12.36 18.08 16.44
CA TRP A 202 11.27 19.05 16.41
C TRP A 202 11.68 20.49 16.78
N GLN A 203 12.79 20.67 17.49
CA GLN A 203 13.32 21.99 17.91
C GLN A 203 14.21 22.64 16.85
N SER A 204 14.41 21.98 15.72
CA SER A 204 15.19 22.55 14.61
C SER A 204 14.51 23.80 14.06
N PRO A 205 15.29 24.81 13.60
CA PRO A 205 14.72 25.95 12.89
C PRO A 205 14.12 25.50 11.55
N PHE A 206 13.18 26.28 11.02
CA PHE A 206 12.59 26.06 9.70
C PHE A 206 12.44 27.38 8.95
N GLU A 207 12.88 27.41 7.70
CA GLU A 207 12.76 28.52 6.77
C GLU A 207 12.16 28.00 5.46
N GLN A 208 10.93 28.41 5.17
CA GLN A 208 10.20 27.99 3.96
C GLN A 208 10.97 28.41 2.70
N GLN A 209 11.28 27.43 1.86
CA GLN A 209 11.91 27.65 0.56
C GLN A 209 10.88 27.81 -0.56
N PRO A 210 11.20 28.49 -1.67
CA PRO A 210 10.38 28.48 -2.87
C PRO A 210 10.17 27.06 -3.43
N PRO A 211 9.05 26.78 -4.12
CA PRO A 211 8.80 25.49 -4.76
C PRO A 211 9.97 24.98 -5.63
N PHE A 212 10.25 23.68 -5.55
CA PHE A 212 11.29 23.00 -6.33
C PHE A 212 12.71 23.53 -6.11
N PHE A 213 13.06 23.93 -4.88
CA PHE A 213 14.45 24.17 -4.52
C PHE A 213 15.30 22.89 -4.69
N ALA A 214 16.58 23.05 -4.99
CA ALA A 214 17.47 21.94 -5.37
C ALA A 214 18.12 21.28 -4.16
N THR A 215 17.97 19.95 -4.02
CA THR A 215 18.49 19.18 -2.88
C THR A 215 19.16 17.87 -3.31
N LYS A 216 19.91 17.24 -2.40
CA LYS A 216 20.46 15.89 -2.65
C LYS A 216 19.43 14.81 -2.33
N GLY A 217 18.74 14.96 -1.21
CA GLY A 217 17.61 14.13 -0.78
C GLY A 217 16.46 14.26 -1.78
N LEU A 218 15.87 13.13 -2.12
CA LEU A 218 14.73 13.05 -3.02
C LEU A 218 13.45 12.99 -2.18
N SER A 219 12.68 14.07 -2.20
CA SER A 219 11.46 14.26 -1.42
C SER A 219 10.25 13.53 -2.01
N PHE A 220 10.43 12.27 -2.41
CA PHE A 220 9.35 11.45 -2.97
C PHE A 220 8.22 11.29 -1.96
N LEU A 221 6.98 11.55 -2.41
CA LEU A 221 5.80 11.51 -1.56
C LEU A 221 5.54 10.13 -0.96
N ASN A 222 5.99 9.04 -1.58
CA ASN A 222 5.80 7.71 -0.98
C ASN A 222 6.52 7.55 0.37
N ALA A 223 7.73 8.10 0.52
CA ALA A 223 8.40 8.16 1.82
C ALA A 223 7.88 9.32 2.68
N GLY A 224 7.52 10.45 2.05
CA GLY A 224 6.88 11.58 2.73
C GLY A 224 5.58 11.20 3.43
N ASN A 225 4.80 10.30 2.83
CA ASN A 225 3.57 9.73 3.36
C ASN A 225 3.81 9.06 4.72
N ASP A 226 4.82 8.19 4.82
CA ASP A 226 5.16 7.50 6.06
C ASP A 226 5.67 8.46 7.13
N LEU A 227 6.44 9.49 6.76
CA LEU A 227 6.86 10.54 7.69
C LEU A 227 5.66 11.31 8.27
N ILE A 228 4.78 11.84 7.41
CA ILE A 228 3.57 12.57 7.81
C ILE A 228 2.71 11.69 8.73
N TYR A 229 2.46 10.45 8.31
CA TYR A 229 1.62 9.52 9.07
C TYR A 229 2.22 9.22 10.45
N SER A 230 3.48 8.80 10.50
CA SER A 230 4.14 8.44 11.76
C SER A 230 4.16 9.59 12.77
N ALA A 231 4.54 10.81 12.37
CA ALA A 231 4.55 11.96 13.29
C ALA A 231 3.15 12.34 13.78
N SER A 232 2.13 12.19 12.92
CA SER A 232 0.74 12.45 13.30
C SER A 232 0.24 11.44 14.34
N LEU A 233 0.66 10.17 14.21
CA LEU A 233 0.36 9.12 15.19
C LEU A 233 1.14 9.33 16.50
N LEU A 234 2.38 9.82 16.44
CA LEU A 234 3.13 10.21 17.63
C LEU A 234 2.44 11.34 18.39
N TYR A 235 1.91 12.35 17.70
CA TYR A 235 1.07 13.37 18.33
C TYR A 235 -0.18 12.75 18.99
N LYS A 236 -0.91 11.89 18.27
CA LYS A 236 -2.14 11.25 18.77
C LYS A 236 -1.92 10.54 20.11
N TYR A 237 -0.86 9.71 20.20
CA TYR A 237 -0.60 8.82 21.34
C TYR A 237 0.34 9.40 22.41
N ASN A 238 1.22 10.33 22.05
CA ASN A 238 2.22 10.89 22.97
C ASN A 238 2.06 12.40 23.23
N LYS A 239 1.11 13.07 22.56
CA LYS A 239 0.87 14.51 22.71
C LYS A 239 2.12 15.36 22.46
N GLU A 240 2.94 14.93 21.50
CA GLU A 240 4.09 15.72 21.03
C GLU A 240 3.65 16.74 20.00
N ASP A 241 3.35 17.97 20.43
CA ASP A 241 2.94 19.07 19.54
C ASP A 241 3.96 19.33 18.43
N GLY A 242 5.26 19.21 18.74
CA GLY A 242 6.33 19.30 17.75
C GLY A 242 6.15 18.32 16.60
N ALA A 243 5.77 17.07 16.88
CA ALA A 243 5.53 16.08 15.84
C ALA A 243 4.38 16.50 14.91
N LEU A 244 3.27 17.03 15.46
CA LEU A 244 2.15 17.53 14.66
C LEU A 244 2.55 18.73 13.80
N VAL A 245 3.30 19.69 14.35
CA VAL A 245 3.80 20.85 13.62
C VAL A 245 4.62 20.42 12.40
N TRP A 246 5.55 19.48 12.59
CA TRP A 246 6.39 18.98 11.50
C TRP A 246 5.62 18.11 10.51
N ALA A 247 4.67 17.29 10.96
CA ALA A 247 3.80 16.51 10.08
C ALA A 247 2.98 17.41 9.14
N LYS A 248 2.30 18.43 9.69
CA LYS A 248 1.53 19.40 8.90
C LYS A 248 2.41 20.21 7.95
N ARG A 249 3.59 20.64 8.43
CA ARG A 249 4.57 21.38 7.61
C ARG A 249 5.09 20.56 6.44
N LEU A 250 5.42 19.28 6.67
CA LEU A 250 5.83 18.37 5.59
C LEU A 250 4.69 18.13 4.61
N ALA A 251 3.46 17.89 5.08
CA ALA A 251 2.28 17.78 4.21
C ALA A 251 2.10 19.04 3.34
N GLN A 252 2.26 20.23 3.93
CA GLN A 252 2.17 21.51 3.24
C GLN A 252 3.25 21.67 2.16
N GLN A 253 4.45 21.07 2.32
CA GLN A 253 5.48 21.11 1.28
C GLN A 253 5.02 20.48 -0.04
N TYR A 254 4.07 19.54 -0.03
CA TYR A 254 3.50 18.96 -1.27
C TYR A 254 2.31 19.77 -1.83
N VAL A 255 1.84 20.78 -1.08
CA VAL A 255 0.71 21.64 -1.47
C VAL A 255 1.20 22.95 -2.06
N LEU A 256 2.21 23.59 -1.45
CA LEU A 256 2.78 24.86 -1.91
C LEU A 256 3.26 24.84 -3.38
N PRO A 257 3.85 23.74 -3.90
CA PRO A 257 4.31 23.64 -5.29
C PRO A 257 3.23 23.27 -6.29
N ARG A 258 1.97 23.05 -5.86
CA ARG A 258 0.88 22.77 -6.79
C ARG A 258 0.78 23.84 -7.84
N ASP A 259 0.46 23.43 -9.06
CA ASP A 259 0.32 24.39 -10.15
C ASP A 259 -0.81 25.39 -9.85
N LYS A 260 -0.52 26.68 -10.02
CA LYS A 260 -1.45 27.76 -9.63
C LYS A 260 -2.71 27.82 -10.49
N ALA A 261 -2.66 27.31 -11.73
CA ALA A 261 -3.80 27.35 -12.66
C ALA A 261 -4.64 26.07 -12.56
N THR A 262 -4.00 24.92 -12.36
CA THR A 262 -4.69 23.62 -12.38
C THR A 262 -4.97 23.05 -10.98
N GLY A 263 -4.15 23.39 -9.98
CA GLY A 263 -4.16 22.76 -8.66
C GLY A 263 -3.55 21.34 -8.62
N LEU A 264 -2.98 20.85 -9.73
CA LEU A 264 -2.36 19.52 -9.81
C LEU A 264 -1.01 19.46 -9.09
N GLY A 265 -0.60 18.23 -8.76
CA GLY A 265 0.70 17.93 -8.16
C GLY A 265 0.72 17.96 -6.62
N VAL A 266 1.87 17.68 -6.00
CA VAL A 266 3.14 17.23 -6.61
C VAL A 266 3.63 15.91 -6.03
N TYR A 267 4.39 15.14 -6.80
CA TYR A 267 5.01 13.89 -6.31
C TYR A 267 6.21 14.14 -5.40
N GLN A 268 6.87 15.29 -5.54
CA GLN A 268 7.97 15.75 -4.70
C GLN A 268 8.03 17.28 -4.77
N PHE A 269 8.57 17.92 -3.74
CA PHE A 269 8.61 19.39 -3.63
C PHE A 269 9.99 19.99 -3.86
N THR A 270 11.02 19.15 -3.96
CA THR A 270 12.38 19.52 -4.36
C THR A 270 12.69 19.00 -5.77
N GLN A 271 13.74 19.53 -6.39
CA GLN A 271 14.35 18.94 -7.58
C GLN A 271 15.75 18.44 -7.26
N ALA A 272 16.25 17.48 -8.03
CA ALA A 272 17.58 16.94 -7.79
C ALA A 272 18.68 17.99 -8.07
N LEU A 273 19.55 18.22 -7.08
CA LEU A 273 20.72 19.08 -7.24
C LEU A 273 21.68 18.48 -8.27
N LYS A 274 21.81 19.17 -9.41
CA LYS A 274 22.78 18.84 -10.45
C LYS A 274 24.20 19.08 -9.93
N ARG A 275 24.99 18.02 -9.92
CA ARG A 275 26.36 17.93 -9.38
C ARG A 275 27.38 17.40 -10.39
N ASP A 276 26.91 16.91 -11.52
CA ASP A 276 27.72 16.28 -12.57
C ASP A 276 27.00 16.40 -13.92
N GLU A 277 27.70 16.09 -15.02
CA GLU A 277 27.15 16.00 -16.38
C GLU A 277 27.14 14.55 -16.86
N THR A 278 26.17 14.19 -17.70
CA THR A 278 26.14 12.88 -18.38
C THR A 278 25.91 13.08 -19.87
N THR A 279 26.54 12.22 -20.66
CA THR A 279 26.31 12.09 -22.10
C THR A 279 25.44 10.87 -22.45
N ASP A 280 25.01 10.12 -21.43
CA ASP A 280 24.14 8.95 -21.57
C ASP A 280 22.75 9.26 -20.99
N ASP A 281 21.75 9.31 -21.87
CA ASP A 281 20.34 9.51 -21.52
C ASP A 281 19.78 8.37 -20.66
N ALA A 282 20.32 7.16 -20.79
CA ALA A 282 19.91 6.00 -20.01
C ALA A 282 20.49 6.01 -18.58
N ASP A 283 21.56 6.78 -18.34
CA ASP A 283 22.04 7.01 -16.98
C ASP A 283 21.16 8.06 -16.29
N THR A 284 20.34 7.58 -15.35
CA THR A 284 19.30 8.36 -14.67
C THR A 284 19.63 8.66 -13.21
N HIS A 285 20.91 8.58 -12.82
CA HIS A 285 21.35 9.02 -11.50
C HIS A 285 21.00 10.49 -11.25
N SER A 286 20.43 10.78 -10.09
CA SER A 286 19.94 12.12 -9.73
C SER A 286 21.05 13.18 -9.61
N LYS A 287 22.34 12.77 -9.54
CA LYS A 287 23.47 13.71 -9.58
C LYS A 287 23.54 14.51 -10.89
N TYR A 288 22.89 14.04 -11.96
CA TYR A 288 22.83 14.72 -13.26
C TYR A 288 21.69 15.76 -13.36
N GLY A 289 21.00 16.05 -12.24
CA GLY A 289 19.87 16.95 -12.18
C GLY A 289 18.52 16.24 -12.27
N ASP A 290 17.44 17.03 -12.29
CA ASP A 290 16.07 16.52 -12.37
C ASP A 290 15.86 15.65 -13.62
N ARG A 291 15.39 14.42 -13.42
CA ARG A 291 15.27 13.46 -14.53
C ARG A 291 14.14 13.79 -15.49
N ALA A 292 13.07 14.46 -15.04
CA ALA A 292 12.01 14.92 -15.93
C ALA A 292 12.52 16.06 -16.80
N GLN A 293 13.31 16.98 -16.23
CA GLN A 293 13.84 18.12 -16.97
C GLN A 293 14.78 17.65 -18.09
N ARG A 294 15.56 16.59 -17.85
CA ARG A 294 16.41 15.97 -18.89
C ARG A 294 15.60 15.32 -20.01
N GLN A 295 14.56 14.54 -19.66
CA GLN A 295 13.83 13.75 -20.65
C GLN A 295 12.74 14.53 -21.39
N PHE A 296 12.12 15.52 -20.75
CA PHE A 296 10.95 16.27 -21.23
C PHE A 296 11.20 17.78 -21.35
N GLY A 297 12.19 18.33 -20.63
CA GLY A 297 12.49 19.76 -20.66
C GLY A 297 12.75 20.35 -22.05
N PRO A 298 13.42 19.65 -22.99
CA PRO A 298 13.60 20.16 -24.36
C PRO A 298 12.28 20.43 -25.10
N GLU A 299 11.21 19.68 -24.83
CA GLU A 299 9.91 19.83 -25.50
C GLU A 299 8.89 20.64 -24.67
N PHE A 300 8.97 20.60 -23.35
CA PHE A 300 7.94 21.15 -22.45
C PHE A 300 8.44 22.27 -21.52
N GLY A 301 9.72 22.62 -21.61
CA GLY A 301 10.31 23.75 -20.89
C GLY A 301 10.46 23.49 -19.37
N PRO A 302 10.60 24.56 -18.57
CA PRO A 302 11.07 24.49 -17.18
C PRO A 302 10.08 23.86 -16.19
N THR A 303 8.85 23.58 -16.61
CA THR A 303 7.82 22.96 -15.75
C THR A 303 7.92 21.44 -15.71
N ALA A 304 8.73 20.84 -16.59
CA ALA A 304 8.98 19.41 -16.65
C ALA A 304 9.93 18.96 -15.53
N LEU A 305 9.44 18.99 -14.29
CA LEU A 305 10.17 18.55 -13.09
C LEU A 305 9.57 17.25 -12.55
N GLU A 306 10.35 16.45 -11.83
CA GLU A 306 9.92 15.12 -11.35
C GLU A 306 8.62 15.19 -10.53
N GLY A 307 8.46 16.24 -9.72
CA GLY A 307 7.26 16.48 -8.92
C GLY A 307 6.01 16.82 -9.73
N ASN A 308 6.17 17.32 -10.95
CA ASN A 308 5.08 17.69 -11.85
C ASN A 308 4.64 16.55 -12.77
N MET A 309 5.29 15.39 -12.74
CA MET A 309 4.96 14.26 -13.62
C MET A 309 3.77 13.44 -13.07
N MET A 310 2.56 13.79 -13.50
CA MET A 310 1.31 13.12 -13.13
C MET A 310 1.10 11.85 -13.98
N LEU A 311 1.94 10.84 -13.74
CA LEU A 311 1.97 9.57 -14.47
C LEU A 311 1.45 8.41 -13.61
N LYS A 312 1.11 7.28 -14.25
CA LYS A 312 0.69 6.04 -13.58
C LYS A 312 1.66 5.66 -12.45
N GLY A 313 1.12 5.23 -11.31
CA GLY A 313 1.86 4.91 -10.09
C GLY A 313 2.21 6.15 -9.25
N ARG A 314 2.69 7.25 -9.85
CA ARG A 314 2.91 8.51 -9.13
C ARG A 314 1.59 9.11 -8.66
N THR A 315 0.60 9.10 -9.55
CA THR A 315 -0.76 9.55 -9.26
C THR A 315 -1.48 8.64 -8.28
N SER A 316 -1.17 7.34 -8.22
CA SER A 316 -1.65 6.47 -7.15
C SER A 316 -1.12 7.00 -5.81
N THR A 317 0.21 7.14 -5.67
CA THR A 317 0.81 7.67 -4.43
C THR A 317 0.21 9.01 -3.97
N ILE A 318 -0.09 9.93 -4.90
CA ILE A 318 -0.67 11.25 -4.57
C ILE A 318 -2.18 11.16 -4.29
N TYR A 319 -2.95 10.52 -5.17
CA TYR A 319 -4.41 10.62 -5.20
C TYR A 319 -5.12 9.33 -4.72
N SER A 320 -4.37 8.33 -4.26
CA SER A 320 -4.85 7.18 -3.50
C SER A 320 -4.15 7.11 -2.15
N GLU A 321 -2.90 6.64 -2.06
CA GLU A 321 -2.24 6.40 -0.76
C GLU A 321 -2.16 7.65 0.13
N ASN A 322 -1.65 8.77 -0.39
CA ASN A 322 -1.59 10.02 0.38
C ASN A 322 -2.99 10.53 0.75
N ALA A 323 -3.93 10.46 -0.20
CA ALA A 323 -5.29 10.93 0.01
C ALA A 323 -6.02 10.14 1.11
N LEU A 324 -5.93 8.81 1.11
CA LEU A 324 -6.55 7.96 2.13
C LEU A 324 -5.99 8.25 3.52
N MET A 325 -4.66 8.40 3.62
CA MET A 325 -3.98 8.75 4.86
C MET A 325 -4.37 10.15 5.36
N GLN A 326 -4.31 11.19 4.51
CA GLN A 326 -4.66 12.55 4.92
C GLN A 326 -6.14 12.75 5.23
N LEU A 327 -7.05 12.07 4.52
CA LEU A 327 -8.48 12.09 4.85
C LEU A 327 -8.75 11.46 6.22
N GLN A 328 -8.07 10.36 6.56
CA GLN A 328 -8.20 9.75 7.89
C GLN A 328 -7.59 10.63 8.97
N LEU A 329 -6.35 11.12 8.79
CA LEU A 329 -5.69 12.01 9.75
C LEU A 329 -6.48 13.30 9.95
N GLY A 330 -7.01 13.89 8.88
CA GLY A 330 -7.81 15.10 8.95
C GLY A 330 -9.09 14.91 9.77
N LYS A 331 -9.72 13.72 9.69
CA LYS A 331 -10.85 13.35 10.57
C LYS A 331 -10.38 13.16 12.03
N ASP A 332 -9.31 12.40 12.25
CA ASP A 332 -8.78 12.09 13.59
C ASP A 332 -8.32 13.33 14.37
N LEU A 333 -7.77 14.34 13.67
CA LEU A 333 -7.29 15.59 14.26
C LEU A 333 -8.39 16.65 14.45
N GLY A 334 -9.62 16.38 13.99
CA GLY A 334 -10.74 17.32 14.10
C GLY A 334 -10.42 18.69 13.52
N ALA A 335 -10.55 19.75 14.34
CA ALA A 335 -10.31 21.12 13.90
C ALA A 335 -8.88 21.36 13.39
N GLU A 336 -7.87 20.73 14.00
CA GLU A 336 -6.46 20.88 13.61
C GLU A 336 -6.15 20.23 12.25
N GLY A 337 -6.97 19.26 11.84
CA GLY A 337 -6.88 18.51 10.60
C GLY A 337 -7.62 19.14 9.41
N LYS A 338 -8.34 20.24 9.60
CA LYS A 338 -9.18 20.86 8.55
C LYS A 338 -8.39 21.19 7.28
N GLU A 339 -7.17 21.70 7.42
CA GLU A 339 -6.31 22.03 6.29
C GLU A 339 -5.93 20.78 5.47
N LEU A 340 -5.64 19.65 6.13
CA LEU A 340 -5.35 18.38 5.45
C LEU A 340 -6.55 17.91 4.62
N LEU A 341 -7.77 18.02 5.17
CA LEU A 341 -9.00 17.66 4.44
C LEU A 341 -9.21 18.56 3.21
N THR A 342 -9.03 19.88 3.36
CA THR A 342 -9.15 20.83 2.25
C THR A 342 -8.09 20.55 1.18
N TRP A 343 -6.81 20.44 1.55
CA TRP A 343 -5.74 20.19 0.59
C TRP A 343 -5.92 18.88 -0.15
N THR A 344 -6.39 17.84 0.53
CA THR A 344 -6.61 16.53 -0.10
C THR A 344 -7.76 16.58 -1.10
N THR A 345 -8.90 17.14 -0.69
CA THR A 345 -10.10 17.22 -1.54
C THR A 345 -9.90 18.14 -2.74
N ASP A 346 -9.20 19.28 -2.57
CA ASP A 346 -8.84 20.17 -3.68
C ASP A 346 -7.95 19.46 -4.71
N GLY A 347 -6.96 18.67 -4.25
CA GLY A 347 -6.08 17.91 -5.12
C GLY A 347 -6.83 16.84 -5.94
N LEU A 348 -7.73 16.09 -5.30
CA LEU A 348 -8.57 15.08 -5.97
C LEU A 348 -9.51 15.71 -7.00
N LYS A 349 -10.08 16.87 -6.70
CA LYS A 349 -10.92 17.64 -7.63
C LYS A 349 -10.13 18.14 -8.83
N ALA A 350 -8.91 18.66 -8.62
CA ALA A 350 -8.03 19.04 -9.71
C ALA A 350 -7.71 17.84 -10.62
N PHE A 351 -7.36 16.70 -10.03
CA PHE A 351 -7.07 15.48 -10.80
C PHE A 351 -8.29 14.97 -11.58
N ALA A 352 -9.48 15.01 -10.97
CA ALA A 352 -10.74 14.67 -11.64
C ALA A 352 -11.04 15.58 -12.83
N LYS A 353 -10.85 16.89 -12.66
CA LYS A 353 -11.14 17.91 -13.67
C LYS A 353 -10.25 17.78 -14.90
N TYR A 354 -8.94 17.58 -14.69
CA TYR A 354 -7.97 17.62 -15.77
C TYR A 354 -7.63 16.24 -16.35
N ALA A 355 -7.45 15.22 -15.50
CA ALA A 355 -6.94 13.93 -15.94
C ALA A 355 -8.05 12.92 -16.26
N TYR A 356 -9.19 12.95 -15.56
CA TYR A 356 -10.20 11.90 -15.72
C TYR A 356 -10.94 12.00 -17.07
N ASN A 357 -11.09 10.86 -17.73
CA ASN A 357 -11.91 10.67 -18.90
C ASN A 357 -13.07 9.73 -18.58
N GLU A 358 -14.29 10.26 -18.53
CA GLU A 358 -15.47 9.48 -18.15
C GLU A 358 -15.93 8.52 -19.25
N SER A 359 -15.61 8.79 -20.52
CA SER A 359 -16.08 7.95 -21.63
C SER A 359 -15.48 6.55 -21.65
N ASP A 360 -14.25 6.40 -21.12
CA ASP A 360 -13.51 5.13 -21.10
C ASP A 360 -12.90 4.80 -19.72
N ASN A 361 -13.25 5.57 -18.69
CA ASN A 361 -12.73 5.42 -17.32
C ASN A 361 -11.19 5.38 -17.26
N THR A 362 -10.54 6.33 -17.92
CA THR A 362 -9.08 6.47 -17.86
C THR A 362 -8.64 7.77 -17.19
N PHE A 363 -7.42 7.77 -16.67
CA PHE A 363 -6.69 9.00 -16.39
C PHE A 363 -5.68 9.27 -17.50
N ARG A 364 -5.65 10.51 -17.97
CA ARG A 364 -4.62 11.00 -18.89
C ARG A 364 -3.29 11.10 -18.14
N PRO A 365 -2.16 10.65 -18.71
CA PRO A 365 -0.85 11.05 -18.23
C PRO A 365 -0.65 12.55 -18.45
N MET A 366 -0.16 13.29 -17.45
CA MET A 366 -0.06 14.75 -17.55
C MET A 366 1.23 15.32 -16.94
N LEU A 367 1.56 16.56 -17.31
CA LEU A 367 2.30 17.47 -16.43
C LEU A 367 1.32 18.25 -15.55
N ALA A 368 1.73 18.61 -14.34
CA ALA A 368 0.91 19.37 -13.40
C ALA A 368 0.46 20.74 -13.93
N ASN A 369 1.17 21.32 -14.90
CA ASN A 369 0.74 22.55 -15.58
C ASN A 369 -0.49 22.38 -16.50
N GLY A 370 -1.06 21.17 -16.59
CA GLY A 370 -2.23 20.84 -17.40
C GLY A 370 -1.90 20.27 -18.79
N LYS A 371 -0.63 20.10 -19.13
CA LYS A 371 -0.24 19.47 -20.40
C LYS A 371 -0.62 18.00 -20.42
N ASP A 372 -1.48 17.63 -21.37
CA ASP A 372 -1.82 16.24 -21.68
C ASP A 372 -0.66 15.57 -22.44
N LEU A 373 -0.26 14.38 -21.95
CA LEU A 373 0.77 13.51 -22.53
C LEU A 373 0.17 12.24 -23.16
N SER A 374 -1.15 12.18 -23.33
CA SER A 374 -1.84 11.02 -23.91
C SER A 374 -1.29 10.69 -25.30
N ASN A 375 -0.75 9.47 -25.43
CA ASN A 375 -0.09 8.94 -26.61
C ASN A 375 1.21 9.66 -27.02
N TYR A 376 1.83 10.41 -26.10
CA TYR A 376 3.13 11.02 -26.35
C TYR A 376 4.23 9.95 -26.47
N VAL A 377 5.03 10.05 -27.53
CA VAL A 377 6.16 9.14 -27.80
C VAL A 377 7.43 9.77 -27.25
N LEU A 378 8.13 9.06 -26.35
CA LEU A 378 9.37 9.56 -25.76
C LEU A 378 10.45 9.73 -26.85
N PRO A 379 10.99 10.96 -27.05
CA PRO A 379 11.96 11.23 -28.12
C PRO A 379 13.37 10.74 -27.78
N ARG A 380 13.64 10.47 -26.49
CA ARG A 380 14.93 10.03 -25.95
C ARG A 380 14.74 9.08 -24.76
N ASP A 381 15.80 8.35 -24.43
CA ASP A 381 15.87 7.54 -23.22
C ASP A 381 15.80 8.43 -21.97
N GLY A 382 15.52 7.82 -20.84
CA GLY A 382 15.49 8.52 -19.56
C GLY A 382 14.69 7.77 -18.50
N TYR A 383 14.46 8.44 -17.38
CA TYR A 383 13.89 7.82 -16.19
C TYR A 383 12.45 7.33 -16.36
N TYR A 384 11.70 7.93 -17.27
CA TYR A 384 10.29 7.60 -17.51
C TYR A 384 10.10 6.55 -18.62
N GLY A 385 11.18 6.06 -19.22
CA GLY A 385 11.14 5.01 -20.23
C GLY A 385 12.19 5.20 -21.31
N LYS A 386 12.35 4.17 -22.14
CA LYS A 386 13.23 4.22 -23.31
C LYS A 386 12.58 5.04 -24.43
N LYS A 387 13.39 5.59 -25.33
CA LYS A 387 12.97 6.21 -26.59
C LYS A 387 11.98 5.31 -27.33
N GLY A 388 10.93 5.90 -27.87
CA GLY A 388 9.85 5.19 -28.55
C GLY A 388 8.77 4.62 -27.62
N THR A 389 8.95 4.67 -26.30
CA THR A 389 7.86 4.35 -25.36
C THR A 389 6.70 5.32 -25.56
N VAL A 390 5.47 4.80 -25.64
CA VAL A 390 4.25 5.60 -25.76
C VAL A 390 3.59 5.72 -24.39
N ILE A 391 3.44 6.94 -23.88
CA ILE A 391 2.73 7.18 -22.62
C ILE A 391 1.23 7.22 -22.91
N LYS A 392 0.49 6.19 -22.49
CA LYS A 392 -0.95 6.04 -22.77
C LYS A 392 -1.81 6.48 -21.59
N PRO A 393 -3.08 6.91 -21.82
CA PRO A 393 -4.10 6.87 -20.80
C PRO A 393 -4.14 5.50 -20.11
N TYR A 394 -4.39 5.49 -18.81
CA TYR A 394 -4.43 4.27 -18.02
C TYR A 394 -5.75 4.14 -17.27
N PRO A 395 -6.29 2.92 -17.09
CA PRO A 395 -7.55 2.74 -16.39
C PRO A 395 -7.51 3.31 -14.96
N ALA A 396 -8.58 3.99 -14.57
CA ALA A 396 -8.82 4.35 -13.18
C ALA A 396 -9.35 3.10 -12.44
N ASP A 397 -8.50 2.49 -11.61
CA ASP A 397 -8.81 1.26 -10.87
C ASP A 397 -9.53 1.53 -9.53
N ASN A 398 -9.84 0.47 -8.79
CA ASN A 398 -10.59 0.56 -7.54
C ASN A 398 -9.81 1.26 -6.40
N SER A 399 -8.48 1.43 -6.51
CA SER A 399 -7.72 2.22 -5.53
C SER A 399 -8.10 3.71 -5.59
N PHE A 400 -8.49 4.20 -6.78
CA PHE A 400 -9.05 5.53 -6.96
C PHE A 400 -10.54 5.54 -6.61
N LEU A 401 -11.31 4.48 -6.90
CA LEU A 401 -12.70 4.40 -6.44
C LEU A 401 -12.79 4.63 -4.93
N LEU A 402 -11.89 3.99 -4.18
CA LEU A 402 -11.79 4.15 -2.73
C LEU A 402 -11.47 5.59 -2.32
N SER A 403 -10.46 6.24 -2.92
CA SER A 403 -10.09 7.60 -2.52
C SER A 403 -11.16 8.64 -2.89
N TYR A 404 -11.79 8.52 -4.06
CA TYR A 404 -12.89 9.38 -4.46
C TYR A 404 -14.16 9.16 -3.62
N ALA A 405 -14.51 7.91 -3.32
CA ALA A 405 -15.61 7.58 -2.41
C ALA A 405 -15.36 8.17 -1.01
N ARG A 406 -14.18 7.96 -0.44
CA ARG A 406 -13.82 8.47 0.89
C ARG A 406 -13.80 10.00 0.92
N ALA A 407 -13.26 10.65 -0.10
CA ALA A 407 -13.27 12.11 -0.21
C ALA A 407 -14.69 12.66 -0.26
N TYR A 408 -15.59 12.02 -1.01
CA TYR A 408 -17.01 12.39 -1.06
C TYR A 408 -17.68 12.30 0.32
N THR A 409 -17.29 11.33 1.19
CA THR A 409 -17.82 11.27 2.57
C THR A 409 -17.42 12.46 3.44
N VAL A 410 -16.34 13.16 3.10
CA VAL A 410 -15.85 14.35 3.82
C VAL A 410 -16.44 15.61 3.22
N LEU A 411 -16.43 15.70 1.88
CA LEU A 411 -16.89 16.85 1.12
C LEU A 411 -17.75 16.34 -0.04
N PRO A 412 -19.08 16.29 0.14
CA PRO A 412 -19.99 15.94 -0.95
C PRO A 412 -19.85 16.94 -2.11
N ASP A 413 -19.25 16.50 -3.22
CA ASP A 413 -18.95 17.30 -4.40
C ASP A 413 -19.27 16.46 -5.66
N ALA A 414 -19.97 17.08 -6.62
CA ALA A 414 -20.43 16.39 -7.83
C ALA A 414 -19.26 15.85 -8.68
N GLU A 415 -18.11 16.52 -8.66
CA GLU A 415 -16.93 16.14 -9.43
C GLU A 415 -16.27 14.89 -8.84
N LEU A 416 -16.23 14.78 -7.51
CA LEU A 416 -15.77 13.57 -6.81
C LEU A 416 -16.70 12.39 -7.08
N TRP A 417 -18.02 12.63 -7.01
CA TRP A 417 -19.03 11.61 -7.28
C TRP A 417 -18.97 11.11 -8.73
N ARG A 418 -18.74 12.01 -9.68
CA ARG A 418 -18.61 11.69 -11.12
C ARG A 418 -17.52 10.65 -11.36
N VAL A 419 -16.35 10.81 -10.73
CA VAL A 419 -15.25 9.83 -10.84
C VAL A 419 -15.62 8.51 -10.17
N ALA A 420 -16.13 8.53 -8.94
CA ALA A 420 -16.52 7.30 -8.24
C ALA A 420 -17.56 6.47 -9.03
N ARG A 421 -18.60 7.12 -9.57
CA ARG A 421 -19.59 6.47 -10.44
C ARG A 421 -18.96 5.88 -11.70
N GLY A 422 -18.11 6.64 -12.39
CA GLY A 422 -17.49 6.20 -13.63
C GLY A 422 -16.57 4.99 -13.43
N ILE A 423 -15.79 4.97 -12.36
CA ILE A 423 -14.97 3.80 -12.00
C ILE A 423 -15.85 2.60 -11.68
N ALA A 424 -16.88 2.77 -10.84
CA ALA A 424 -17.77 1.66 -10.48
C ALA A 424 -18.45 1.03 -11.71
N ARG A 425 -18.92 1.83 -12.67
CA ARG A 425 -19.46 1.33 -13.93
C ARG A 425 -18.44 0.50 -14.72
N ALA A 426 -17.23 1.04 -14.90
CA ALA A 426 -16.17 0.36 -15.64
C ALA A 426 -15.67 -0.92 -14.96
N GLN A 427 -15.81 -1.00 -13.64
CA GLN A 427 -15.45 -2.15 -12.81
C GLN A 427 -16.57 -3.19 -12.70
N GLY A 428 -17.65 -3.02 -13.47
CA GLY A 428 -18.77 -3.96 -13.50
C GLY A 428 -19.58 -3.98 -12.21
N LEU A 429 -19.64 -2.87 -11.47
CA LEU A 429 -20.42 -2.74 -10.23
C LEU A 429 -21.83 -2.17 -10.47
N GLY A 430 -22.15 -1.83 -11.72
CA GLY A 430 -23.40 -1.17 -12.09
C GLY A 430 -23.35 0.35 -11.83
N GLU A 431 -24.51 0.94 -11.60
CA GLU A 431 -24.66 2.38 -11.39
C GLU A 431 -24.87 2.70 -9.90
N LEU A 432 -23.92 3.42 -9.30
CA LEU A 432 -23.99 3.85 -7.90
C LEU A 432 -25.10 4.88 -7.66
N GLY A 433 -25.62 5.53 -8.71
CA GLY A 433 -26.72 6.48 -8.65
C GLY A 433 -26.30 7.90 -9.00
N SER A 434 -27.27 8.73 -9.41
CA SER A 434 -27.04 10.16 -9.74
C SER A 434 -26.49 10.95 -8.55
N ALA A 435 -26.90 10.55 -7.34
CA ALA A 435 -26.39 10.91 -6.04
C ALA A 435 -26.57 9.70 -5.10
N PRO A 436 -25.97 9.67 -3.89
CA PRO A 436 -26.19 8.58 -2.95
C PRO A 436 -27.70 8.31 -2.71
N GLY A 437 -28.14 7.09 -3.01
CA GLY A 437 -29.54 6.67 -2.84
C GLY A 437 -30.52 7.19 -3.90
N LYS A 438 -30.05 7.80 -4.99
CA LYS A 438 -30.86 8.27 -6.11
C LYS A 438 -30.51 7.50 -7.38
N ASP A 439 -31.52 6.89 -8.02
CA ASP A 439 -31.37 6.15 -9.28
C ASP A 439 -30.32 5.02 -9.23
N VAL A 440 -30.15 4.42 -8.04
CA VAL A 440 -29.18 3.34 -7.81
C VAL A 440 -29.58 2.10 -8.60
N LYS A 441 -28.64 1.53 -9.36
CA LYS A 441 -28.80 0.29 -10.14
C LYS A 441 -27.51 -0.50 -10.12
N VAL A 442 -27.10 -0.90 -8.92
CA VAL A 442 -25.92 -1.75 -8.71
C VAL A 442 -26.09 -3.13 -9.38
N ASP A 443 -24.99 -3.74 -9.81
CA ASP A 443 -24.99 -5.06 -10.43
C ASP A 443 -24.74 -6.17 -9.39
N LEU A 444 -25.82 -6.75 -8.86
CA LEU A 444 -25.73 -7.89 -7.93
C LEU A 444 -25.31 -9.21 -8.60
N ALA A 445 -25.18 -9.24 -9.93
CA ALA A 445 -24.60 -10.36 -10.68
C ALA A 445 -23.12 -10.12 -11.02
N THR A 446 -22.51 -9.05 -10.49
CA THR A 446 -21.10 -8.72 -10.74
C THR A 446 -20.17 -9.89 -10.43
N LYS A 447 -19.08 -9.99 -11.21
CA LYS A 447 -17.96 -10.90 -10.96
C LYS A 447 -16.79 -10.21 -10.27
N ASN A 448 -16.94 -8.92 -9.91
CA ASN A 448 -15.89 -8.18 -9.24
C ASN A 448 -15.53 -8.85 -7.90
N ASN A 449 -14.24 -9.10 -7.71
CA ASN A 449 -13.66 -9.74 -6.53
C ASN A 449 -12.52 -8.90 -5.96
N ASP A 450 -12.54 -7.58 -6.19
CA ASP A 450 -11.46 -6.68 -5.78
C ASP A 450 -11.72 -6.14 -4.35
N PRO A 451 -10.82 -6.40 -3.37
CA PRO A 451 -10.96 -5.85 -2.02
C PRO A 451 -11.04 -4.32 -1.98
N TYR A 452 -10.40 -3.60 -2.92
CA TYR A 452 -10.52 -2.14 -3.00
C TYR A 452 -11.95 -1.68 -3.31
N ALA A 453 -12.66 -2.39 -4.19
CA ALA A 453 -14.06 -2.11 -4.51
C ALA A 453 -14.95 -2.32 -3.28
N LEU A 454 -14.71 -3.42 -2.55
CA LEU A 454 -15.42 -3.71 -1.30
C LEU A 454 -15.22 -2.58 -0.29
N PHE A 455 -13.98 -2.16 -0.01
CA PHE A 455 -13.72 -1.04 0.90
C PHE A 455 -14.43 0.25 0.47
N ALA A 456 -14.43 0.57 -0.83
CA ALA A 456 -15.09 1.78 -1.33
C ALA A 456 -16.61 1.73 -1.13
N LEU A 457 -17.25 0.59 -1.40
CA LEU A 457 -18.67 0.38 -1.17
C LEU A 457 -19.03 0.49 0.31
N LEU A 458 -18.17 0.01 1.21
CA LEU A 458 -18.35 0.19 2.65
C LEU A 458 -18.23 1.65 3.07
N ASP A 459 -17.28 2.42 2.55
CA ASP A 459 -17.17 3.85 2.82
C ASP A 459 -18.46 4.59 2.39
N LEU A 460 -18.99 4.26 1.21
CA LEU A 460 -20.26 4.82 0.71
C LEU A 460 -21.45 4.40 1.58
N TYR A 461 -21.56 3.12 1.95
CA TYR A 461 -22.62 2.62 2.82
C TYR A 461 -22.58 3.28 4.19
N GLN A 462 -21.39 3.38 4.81
CA GLN A 462 -21.25 3.95 6.14
C GLN A 462 -21.71 5.41 6.19
N ALA A 463 -21.40 6.19 5.14
CA ALA A 463 -21.77 7.59 5.03
C ALA A 463 -23.24 7.83 4.63
N SER A 464 -23.79 7.01 3.71
CA SER A 464 -25.12 7.25 3.11
C SER A 464 -26.25 6.38 3.70
N LYS A 465 -25.91 5.27 4.35
CA LYS A 465 -26.82 4.21 4.82
C LYS A 465 -27.68 3.59 3.71
N VAL A 466 -27.28 3.73 2.45
CA VAL A 466 -27.96 3.13 1.29
C VAL A 466 -27.66 1.64 1.26
N LYS A 467 -28.69 0.80 1.46
CA LYS A 467 -28.55 -0.66 1.59
C LYS A 467 -27.96 -1.32 0.35
N ASP A 468 -28.24 -0.81 -0.84
CA ASP A 468 -27.75 -1.37 -2.10
C ASP A 468 -26.22 -1.43 -2.17
N TYR A 469 -25.52 -0.46 -1.56
CA TYR A 469 -24.05 -0.48 -1.50
C TYR A 469 -23.53 -1.58 -0.58
N LEU A 470 -24.23 -1.85 0.54
CA LEU A 470 -23.90 -2.97 1.42
C LEU A 470 -24.17 -4.31 0.72
N SER A 471 -25.33 -4.47 0.07
CA SER A 471 -25.67 -5.70 -0.67
C SER A 471 -24.66 -5.99 -1.78
N LEU A 472 -24.19 -4.96 -2.49
CA LEU A 472 -23.14 -5.10 -3.49
C LEU A 472 -21.79 -5.45 -2.85
N ALA A 473 -21.45 -4.86 -1.70
CA ALA A 473 -20.22 -5.20 -0.97
C ALA A 473 -20.24 -6.66 -0.49
N GLU A 474 -21.39 -7.17 -0.01
CA GLU A 474 -21.59 -8.58 0.32
C GLU A 474 -21.33 -9.46 -0.89
N LYS A 475 -21.88 -9.11 -2.06
CA LYS A 475 -21.64 -9.84 -3.32
C LYS A 475 -20.16 -9.86 -3.72
N VAL A 476 -19.46 -8.73 -3.60
CA VAL A 476 -18.00 -8.67 -3.86
C VAL A 476 -17.24 -9.54 -2.85
N GLY A 477 -17.64 -9.55 -1.58
CA GLY A 477 -17.08 -10.42 -0.55
C GLY A 477 -17.25 -11.91 -0.87
N ASP A 478 -18.44 -12.32 -1.33
CA ASP A 478 -18.70 -13.69 -1.78
C ASP A 478 -17.83 -14.07 -2.98
N ASN A 479 -17.62 -13.14 -3.91
CA ASN A 479 -16.74 -13.33 -5.06
C ASN A 479 -15.26 -13.46 -4.63
N ILE A 480 -14.79 -12.67 -3.65
CA ILE A 480 -13.45 -12.80 -3.06
C ILE A 480 -13.25 -14.22 -2.51
N ILE A 481 -14.19 -14.70 -1.69
CA ILE A 481 -14.09 -16.04 -1.09
C ILE A 481 -14.11 -17.11 -2.19
N SER A 482 -15.06 -17.06 -3.12
CA SER A 482 -15.23 -18.12 -4.13
C SER A 482 -14.11 -18.19 -5.17
N THR A 483 -13.38 -17.10 -5.41
CA THR A 483 -12.37 -17.04 -6.48
C THR A 483 -10.94 -16.86 -6.00
N ARG A 484 -10.72 -16.21 -4.85
CA ARG A 484 -9.39 -15.90 -4.33
C ARG A 484 -8.98 -16.75 -3.13
N TYR A 485 -9.93 -17.29 -2.36
CA TYR A 485 -9.62 -18.20 -1.25
C TYR A 485 -9.34 -19.61 -1.76
N GLN A 486 -8.07 -19.99 -1.81
CA GLN A 486 -7.61 -21.25 -2.39
C GLN A 486 -6.53 -21.87 -1.53
N ASN A 487 -6.64 -23.19 -1.29
CA ASN A 487 -5.68 -23.95 -0.48
C ASN A 487 -5.44 -23.34 0.92
N GLY A 488 -6.46 -22.67 1.46
CA GLY A 488 -6.41 -22.03 2.78
C GLY A 488 -5.84 -20.61 2.83
N PHE A 489 -5.45 -20.04 1.68
CA PHE A 489 -4.86 -18.70 1.55
C PHE A 489 -5.62 -17.84 0.54
N PHE A 490 -5.40 -16.53 0.55
CA PHE A 490 -5.91 -15.64 -0.49
C PHE A 490 -4.84 -15.37 -1.56
N MET A 491 -5.21 -15.50 -2.83
CA MET A 491 -4.35 -15.19 -3.97
C MET A 491 -5.13 -14.44 -5.04
N ALA A 492 -4.49 -13.45 -5.66
CA ALA A 492 -5.09 -12.67 -6.75
C ALA A 492 -5.47 -13.54 -7.96
N GLU A 493 -4.67 -14.57 -8.24
CA GLU A 493 -4.93 -15.56 -9.30
C GLU A 493 -4.62 -16.98 -8.78
N PRO A 494 -5.35 -18.02 -9.25
CA PRO A 494 -5.19 -19.41 -8.78
C PRO A 494 -3.81 -20.01 -8.99
N ASN A 495 -3.10 -19.54 -10.01
CA ASN A 495 -1.82 -20.08 -10.48
C ASN A 495 -0.60 -19.38 -9.87
N ARG A 496 -0.79 -18.43 -8.94
CA ARG A 496 0.34 -17.77 -8.26
C ARG A 496 1.16 -18.79 -7.48
N GLN A 497 2.48 -18.62 -7.50
CA GLN A 497 3.39 -19.54 -6.84
C GLN A 497 3.35 -19.40 -5.31
N TYR A 498 3.26 -18.16 -4.83
CA TYR A 498 3.23 -17.80 -3.41
C TYR A 498 2.01 -16.94 -3.10
N ALA A 499 1.35 -17.20 -1.97
CA ALA A 499 0.40 -16.30 -1.35
C ALA A 499 1.16 -15.34 -0.42
N ASP A 500 0.81 -14.06 -0.47
CA ASP A 500 1.29 -13.02 0.43
C ASP A 500 0.45 -13.02 1.70
N VAL A 501 1.08 -13.09 2.88
CA VAL A 501 0.36 -13.06 4.16
C VAL A 501 -0.24 -11.68 4.47
N ASP A 502 0.25 -10.63 3.81
CA ASP A 502 -0.23 -9.24 3.92
C ASP A 502 -1.35 -8.89 2.93
N THR A 503 -1.88 -9.90 2.24
CA THR A 503 -3.11 -9.83 1.42
C THR A 503 -4.24 -9.07 2.14
N ILE A 504 -4.92 -8.19 1.40
CA ILE A 504 -5.97 -7.31 1.94
C ILE A 504 -7.38 -7.87 1.77
N GLU A 505 -7.54 -8.98 1.06
CA GLU A 505 -8.78 -9.76 0.95
C GLU A 505 -9.41 -10.07 2.33
N PRO A 506 -8.71 -10.71 3.29
CA PRO A 506 -9.26 -10.95 4.62
C PRO A 506 -9.56 -9.65 5.39
N TYR A 507 -8.80 -8.58 5.14
CA TYR A 507 -9.04 -7.29 5.75
C TYR A 507 -10.37 -6.68 5.25
N ALA A 508 -10.61 -6.72 3.94
CA ALA A 508 -11.87 -6.28 3.34
C ALA A 508 -13.06 -7.09 3.88
N LEU A 509 -12.92 -8.42 4.00
CA LEU A 509 -13.95 -9.30 4.56
C LEU A 509 -14.26 -8.99 6.03
N LEU A 510 -13.25 -8.71 6.86
CA LEU A 510 -13.45 -8.27 8.25
C LEU A 510 -14.14 -6.91 8.32
N ALA A 511 -13.79 -5.97 7.45
CA ALA A 511 -14.44 -4.66 7.40
C ALA A 511 -15.92 -4.78 6.99
N LEU A 512 -16.25 -5.68 6.07
CA LEU A 512 -17.63 -6.01 5.72
C LEU A 512 -18.37 -6.61 6.91
N GLU A 513 -17.77 -7.59 7.57
CA GLU A 513 -18.38 -8.23 8.74
C GLU A 513 -18.62 -7.23 9.88
N ALA A 514 -17.66 -6.33 10.12
CA ALA A 514 -17.81 -5.23 11.06
C ALA A 514 -18.96 -4.29 10.67
N ALA A 515 -19.14 -3.97 9.39
CA ALA A 515 -20.24 -3.14 8.92
C ALA A 515 -21.61 -3.83 9.11
N VAL A 516 -21.72 -5.12 8.80
CA VAL A 516 -22.94 -5.93 9.00
C VAL A 516 -23.32 -6.01 10.48
N ARG A 517 -22.33 -6.16 11.37
CA ARG A 517 -22.51 -6.19 12.83
C ARG A 517 -22.72 -4.80 13.46
N ASN A 518 -22.69 -3.73 12.66
CA ASN A 518 -22.73 -2.35 13.14
C ASN A 518 -21.61 -2.02 14.15
N GLN A 519 -20.41 -2.54 13.88
CA GLN A 519 -19.19 -2.37 14.68
C GLN A 519 -17.98 -1.96 13.81
N PRO A 520 -18.08 -0.94 12.93
CA PRO A 520 -16.99 -0.58 12.00
C PRO A 520 -15.66 -0.27 12.71
N GLN A 521 -15.70 0.22 13.95
CA GLN A 521 -14.52 0.51 14.77
C GLN A 521 -13.73 -0.74 15.23
N SER A 522 -14.30 -1.94 15.09
CA SER A 522 -13.64 -3.19 15.46
C SER A 522 -12.47 -3.53 14.54
N VAL A 523 -12.39 -2.91 13.37
CA VAL A 523 -11.36 -3.13 12.36
C VAL A 523 -10.68 -1.78 12.06
N ALA A 524 -9.36 -1.75 12.00
CA ALA A 524 -8.61 -0.52 11.74
C ALA A 524 -9.01 0.12 10.39
N PRO A 525 -8.90 1.44 10.21
CA PRO A 525 -9.13 2.07 8.91
C PRO A 525 -8.11 1.60 7.86
N PHE A 526 -8.59 1.18 6.68
CA PHE A 526 -7.72 0.79 5.58
C PHE A 526 -7.14 2.02 4.88
N LEU A 527 -5.80 2.13 4.84
CA LEU A 527 -5.06 3.27 4.27
C LEU A 527 -4.30 2.94 2.98
N ASN A 528 -4.45 1.72 2.46
CA ASN A 528 -3.69 1.22 1.31
C ASN A 528 -2.16 1.25 1.54
N GLY A 529 -1.72 0.82 2.73
CA GLY A 529 -0.30 0.62 3.02
C GLY A 529 0.13 -0.79 2.64
N ALA A 530 1.35 -0.94 2.15
CA ALA A 530 1.96 -2.24 1.87
C ALA A 530 3.48 -2.16 1.98
N GLY A 531 4.11 -3.23 2.46
CA GLY A 531 5.56 -3.36 2.46
C GLY A 531 6.12 -3.87 1.14
N PHE A 532 7.45 -3.81 1.02
CA PHE A 532 8.20 -4.43 -0.05
C PHE A 532 9.64 -4.63 0.41
N THR A 533 10.36 -5.50 -0.30
CA THR A 533 11.77 -5.81 -0.12
C THR A 533 12.45 -5.71 -1.48
N GLU A 534 13.53 -4.93 -1.58
CA GLU A 534 14.25 -4.65 -2.82
C GLU A 534 15.76 -4.84 -2.66
N GLY A 535 16.39 -5.54 -3.61
CA GLY A 535 17.84 -5.74 -3.62
C GLY A 535 18.36 -6.59 -4.77
N GLY A 536 19.59 -7.11 -4.62
CA GLY A 536 20.18 -8.09 -5.51
C GLY A 536 19.60 -9.48 -5.24
N TYR A 537 19.15 -10.15 -6.29
CA TYR A 537 18.62 -11.52 -6.24
C TYR A 537 19.38 -12.40 -7.22
N ARG A 538 19.87 -13.56 -6.76
CA ARG A 538 20.62 -14.49 -7.60
C ARG A 538 19.68 -15.30 -8.49
N MET A 539 19.93 -15.23 -9.80
CA MET A 539 19.23 -15.98 -10.83
C MET A 539 19.74 -17.42 -10.92
N GLU A 540 19.01 -18.28 -11.63
CA GLU A 540 19.36 -19.70 -11.81
C GLU A 540 20.73 -19.90 -12.50
N ASP A 541 21.09 -19.01 -13.43
CA ASP A 541 22.40 -19.00 -14.12
C ASP A 541 23.56 -18.49 -13.24
N GLY A 542 23.28 -18.08 -12.00
CA GLY A 542 24.24 -17.53 -11.06
C GLY A 542 24.51 -16.04 -11.21
N SER A 543 23.88 -15.35 -12.17
CA SER A 543 23.94 -13.90 -12.27
C SER A 543 23.13 -13.21 -11.17
N THR A 544 23.49 -11.97 -10.82
CA THR A 544 22.72 -11.15 -9.87
C THR A 544 21.79 -10.21 -10.61
N ARG A 545 20.48 -10.38 -10.42
CA ARG A 545 19.46 -9.44 -10.86
C ARG A 545 19.30 -8.32 -9.84
N VAL A 546 19.85 -7.15 -10.17
CA VAL A 546 19.77 -5.93 -9.33
C VAL A 546 18.36 -5.35 -9.31
N SER A 547 18.01 -4.66 -8.22
CA SER A 547 16.69 -4.03 -8.02
C SER A 547 15.52 -5.00 -8.24
N THR A 548 15.68 -6.24 -7.79
CA THR A 548 14.59 -7.20 -7.69
C THR A 548 13.70 -6.83 -6.52
N ARG A 549 12.39 -6.99 -6.65
CA ARG A 549 11.43 -6.82 -5.57
C ARG A 549 10.71 -8.12 -5.25
N ASP A 550 10.38 -8.34 -3.98
CA ASP A 550 9.46 -9.41 -3.54
C ASP A 550 8.09 -9.32 -4.25
N ASN A 551 7.60 -8.12 -4.56
CA ASN A 551 6.40 -7.96 -5.39
C ASN A 551 6.51 -8.70 -6.73
N GLU A 552 7.70 -8.80 -7.33
CA GLU A 552 7.91 -9.54 -8.58
C GLU A 552 7.87 -11.06 -8.36
N ILE A 553 8.26 -11.53 -7.17
CA ILE A 553 8.22 -12.95 -6.78
C ILE A 553 6.76 -13.38 -6.54
N PHE A 554 5.97 -12.56 -5.87
CA PHE A 554 4.52 -12.78 -5.71
C PHE A 554 3.76 -12.76 -7.05
N LEU A 555 4.33 -12.11 -8.08
CA LEU A 555 3.78 -12.12 -9.43
C LEU A 555 4.20 -13.34 -10.28
N LEU A 556 4.97 -14.29 -9.76
CA LEU A 556 5.29 -15.51 -10.49
C LEU A 556 4.13 -16.50 -10.42
N ASN A 557 3.78 -17.07 -11.58
CA ASN A 557 2.95 -18.27 -11.62
C ASN A 557 3.79 -19.53 -11.41
N VAL A 558 3.13 -20.66 -11.16
CA VAL A 558 3.78 -21.96 -11.07
C VAL A 558 4.65 -22.24 -12.29
N GLY A 559 5.93 -22.49 -12.08
CA GLY A 559 6.90 -22.78 -13.15
C GLY A 559 7.48 -21.55 -13.85
N GLU A 560 7.06 -20.34 -13.49
CA GLU A 560 7.69 -19.12 -13.97
C GLU A 560 8.91 -18.76 -13.11
N THR A 561 9.88 -18.10 -13.75
CA THR A 561 11.06 -17.54 -13.09
C THR A 561 11.16 -16.05 -13.39
N LEU A 562 11.89 -15.32 -12.55
CA LEU A 562 12.15 -13.89 -12.78
C LEU A 562 12.86 -13.72 -14.13
N LYS A 563 12.46 -12.69 -14.90
CA LYS A 563 13.12 -12.32 -16.16
C LYS A 563 14.17 -11.24 -15.91
N PRO A 564 15.28 -11.18 -16.68
CA PRO A 564 16.20 -10.05 -16.63
C PRO A 564 15.47 -8.71 -16.79
N ASN A 565 15.80 -7.73 -15.95
CA ASN A 565 15.16 -6.41 -15.97
C ASN A 565 15.95 -5.34 -16.75
N ASN A 566 17.12 -5.70 -17.29
CA ASN A 566 18.04 -4.82 -18.01
C ASN A 566 18.49 -3.57 -17.21
N LYS A 567 18.35 -3.59 -15.88
CA LYS A 567 18.92 -2.58 -14.99
C LYS A 567 20.39 -2.93 -14.73
N LYS A 568 21.22 -1.90 -14.57
CA LYS A 568 22.64 -2.02 -14.26
C LYS A 568 22.93 -1.41 -12.90
#